data_AF-A0A2M8GIG8-F1
#
_entry.id   AF-A0A2M8GIG8-F1
#
_cell.length_a   1.000
_cell.length_b   1.000
_cell.length_c   1.000
_cell.angle_alpha   90.00
_cell.angle_beta   90.00
_cell.angle_gamma   90.00
#
_symmetry.space_group_name_H-M   'P 1'
#
loop_
_entity.id
_entity.type
_entity.pdbx_description
1 polymer ?
#
loop_
_entity_poly.entity_id
_entity_poly.type
_entity_poly.pdbx_seq_one_letter_code
_entity_poly.pdbx_strand_id
1 'polypeptide(L)'
;MKNKRIPTILGTILLLTILFLGVWLSAKTTNTLSKASGDCAPISVQTTNLTNKSADISFLTTSSCSSILNINNQTISNFKTKTTTHYYRIDGLSASTQYQYKLIIDGQELSLSDYKFQTAPLPSGNLSMANLAWGKVILASGNPSPNSIVYLNVEGAWPLSALTDSNGQWHISLNNSFTEDKKSLFIPNSTGTEDIYVYSVDGQLTQVENDLSHNDPVPDIIVGLGFTPQLGTGAIVPTSVPISVPTSIIIDTKLPSFSASPSATIIPQVSPTIIPSLVPTIRTAKISTKSSIPVTGNTNPLYFLLLSSLLTLSFSLYFFNKR
;
A
#
# COMPACT_ATOMS: atom_id res chain seq x y z
N MET A 1 -8.07 71.68 -36.50
CA MET A 1 -8.21 70.44 -35.69
C MET A 1 -6.98 69.57 -35.97
N LYS A 2 -6.16 69.28 -34.95
CA LYS A 2 -4.83 68.65 -35.11
C LYS A 2 -4.98 67.13 -35.00
N ASN A 3 -4.86 66.42 -36.12
CA ASN A 3 -5.01 64.97 -36.19
C ASN A 3 -3.91 64.28 -35.36
N LYS A 4 -4.27 63.73 -34.20
CA LYS A 4 -3.37 62.93 -33.37
C LYS A 4 -3.20 61.55 -34.02
N ARG A 5 -2.17 61.41 -34.87
CA ARG A 5 -1.72 60.09 -35.34
C ARG A 5 -0.94 59.42 -34.22
N ILE A 6 -1.38 58.23 -33.81
CA ILE A 6 -0.59 57.40 -32.88
C ILE A 6 0.67 56.99 -33.64
N PRO A 7 1.87 57.27 -33.12
CA PRO A 7 3.10 56.90 -33.80
C PRO A 7 3.17 55.36 -33.87
N THR A 8 3.18 54.84 -35.09
CA THR A 8 3.19 53.40 -35.41
C THR A 8 4.27 52.64 -34.64
N ILE A 9 5.39 53.30 -34.36
CA ILE A 9 6.51 52.80 -33.56
C ILE A 9 6.07 52.34 -32.16
N LEU A 10 5.17 53.09 -31.50
CA LEU A 10 4.70 52.76 -30.15
C LEU A 10 3.84 51.49 -30.16
N GLY A 11 3.04 51.31 -31.21
CA GLY A 11 2.23 50.10 -31.41
C GLY A 11 3.09 48.86 -31.67
N THR A 12 4.16 49.01 -32.45
CA THR A 12 5.09 47.91 -32.74
C THR A 12 5.84 47.45 -31.48
N ILE A 13 6.30 48.39 -30.63
CA ILE A 13 6.99 48.04 -29.37
C ILE A 13 6.04 47.31 -28.41
N LEU A 14 4.78 47.76 -28.31
CA LEU A 14 3.77 47.10 -27.49
C LEU A 14 3.48 45.67 -27.98
N LEU A 15 3.40 45.47 -29.31
CA LEU A 15 3.17 44.16 -29.90
C LEU A 15 4.32 43.19 -29.58
N LEU A 16 5.57 43.64 -29.75
CA LEU A 16 6.76 42.83 -29.48
C LEU A 16 6.89 42.45 -28.00
N THR A 17 6.56 43.37 -27.10
CA THR A 17 6.58 43.09 -25.65
C THR A 17 5.55 42.04 -25.26
N ILE A 18 4.31 42.15 -25.76
CA ILE A 18 3.26 41.15 -25.50
C ILE A 18 3.65 39.78 -26.04
N LEU A 19 4.21 39.71 -27.26
CA LEU A 19 4.66 38.46 -27.87
C LEU A 19 5.77 37.79 -27.04
N PHE A 20 6.77 38.58 -26.62
CA PHE A 20 7.88 38.08 -25.81
C PHE A 20 7.39 37.56 -24.45
N LEU A 21 6.53 38.32 -23.77
CA LEU A 21 5.92 37.92 -22.50
C LEU A 21 5.09 36.64 -22.64
N GLY A 22 4.33 36.50 -23.74
CA GLY A 22 3.53 35.31 -24.01
C GLY A 22 4.38 34.04 -24.19
N VAL A 23 5.45 34.12 -25.00
CA VAL A 23 6.38 32.99 -25.20
C VAL A 23 7.11 32.65 -23.90
N TRP A 24 7.55 33.66 -23.15
CA TRP A 24 8.25 33.46 -21.88
C TRP A 24 7.35 32.84 -20.80
N LEU A 25 6.08 33.26 -20.70
CA LEU A 25 5.10 32.65 -19.78
C LEU A 25 4.76 31.21 -20.21
N SER A 26 4.65 30.95 -21.52
CA SER A 26 4.36 29.60 -22.04
C SER A 26 5.52 28.63 -21.81
N ALA A 27 6.76 29.11 -21.77
CA ALA A 27 7.94 28.30 -21.45
C ALA A 27 8.03 27.96 -19.95
N LYS A 28 7.30 28.67 -19.08
CA LYS A 28 7.15 28.29 -17.68
C LYS A 28 6.08 27.21 -17.60
N THR A 29 6.51 25.94 -17.65
CA THR A 29 5.64 24.77 -17.41
C THR A 29 4.79 24.99 -16.16
N THR A 30 3.49 25.15 -16.34
CA THR A 30 2.55 25.14 -15.22
C THR A 30 2.37 23.69 -14.82
N ASN A 31 3.03 23.29 -13.73
CA ASN A 31 2.70 22.05 -13.03
C ASN A 31 1.31 22.24 -12.42
N THR A 32 0.27 22.12 -13.25
CA THR A 32 -1.11 22.03 -12.82
C THR A 32 -1.26 20.67 -12.16
N LEU A 33 -0.88 20.62 -10.88
CA LEU A 33 -1.17 19.51 -9.99
C LEU A 33 -2.69 19.48 -9.82
N SER A 34 -3.38 18.80 -10.73
CA SER A 34 -4.81 18.56 -10.66
C SER A 34 -5.08 17.77 -9.38
N LYS A 35 -5.55 18.47 -8.34
CA LYS A 35 -5.85 17.90 -7.03
C LYS A 35 -7.29 17.35 -7.01
N ALA A 36 -7.61 16.55 -8.02
CA ALA A 36 -8.87 15.81 -8.15
C ALA A 36 -8.59 14.30 -8.33
N SER A 37 -7.64 13.76 -7.57
CA SER A 37 -7.52 12.31 -7.42
C SER A 37 -8.43 11.90 -6.27
N GLY A 38 -9.26 10.87 -6.47
CA GLY A 38 -9.68 10.03 -5.35
C GLY A 38 -8.44 9.64 -4.55
N ASP A 39 -8.56 9.50 -3.24
CA ASP A 39 -7.43 9.14 -2.40
C ASP A 39 -6.87 7.80 -2.91
N CYS A 40 -5.71 7.85 -3.57
CA CYS A 40 -5.01 6.69 -4.15
C CYS A 40 -3.75 6.39 -3.33
N ALA A 41 -3.68 6.90 -2.10
CA ALA A 41 -2.57 6.62 -1.21
C ALA A 41 -2.50 5.10 -0.97
N PRO A 42 -1.32 4.49 -1.17
CA PRO A 42 -1.17 3.08 -0.89
C PRO A 42 -1.20 2.90 0.62
N ILE A 43 -2.05 1.99 1.06
CA ILE A 43 -2.09 1.51 2.43
C ILE A 43 -1.46 0.13 2.45
N SER A 44 -0.79 -0.21 3.56
CA SER A 44 -0.43 -1.60 3.81
C SER A 44 0.60 -2.16 2.82
N VAL A 45 1.62 -1.38 2.46
CA VAL A 45 2.67 -1.86 1.56
C VAL A 45 3.48 -2.95 2.24
N GLN A 46 3.48 -4.15 1.67
CA GLN A 46 4.18 -5.32 2.18
C GLN A 46 5.18 -5.85 1.16
N THR A 47 6.26 -6.43 1.68
CA THR A 47 7.23 -7.22 0.91
C THR A 47 7.24 -8.64 1.44
N THR A 48 6.91 -9.60 0.58
CA THR A 48 6.73 -11.02 0.93
C THR A 48 7.38 -11.92 -0.10
N ASN A 49 7.34 -13.24 0.10
CA ASN A 49 7.89 -14.23 -0.86
C ASN A 49 9.34 -13.93 -1.27
N LEU A 50 10.13 -13.39 -0.33
CA LEU A 50 11.48 -12.95 -0.60
C LEU A 50 12.40 -14.17 -0.74
N THR A 51 13.09 -14.26 -1.87
CA THR A 51 14.09 -15.28 -2.14
C THR A 51 15.44 -14.62 -2.48
N ASN A 52 16.37 -15.41 -2.98
CA ASN A 52 17.62 -14.90 -3.54
C ASN A 52 17.45 -14.32 -4.96
N LYS A 53 16.30 -14.52 -5.61
CA LYS A 53 16.04 -14.10 -7.00
C LYS A 53 14.69 -13.44 -7.24
N SER A 54 13.83 -13.37 -6.23
CA SER A 54 12.48 -12.83 -6.35
C SER A 54 12.02 -12.16 -5.05
N ALA A 55 11.00 -11.33 -5.17
CA ALA A 55 10.23 -10.78 -4.07
C ALA A 55 8.87 -10.32 -4.59
N ASP A 56 7.87 -10.35 -3.71
CA ASP A 56 6.52 -9.89 -4.04
C ASP A 56 6.20 -8.62 -3.26
N ILE A 57 5.65 -7.63 -3.96
CA ILE A 57 5.20 -6.35 -3.39
C ILE A 57 3.69 -6.26 -3.52
N SER A 58 3.02 -5.99 -2.42
CA SER A 58 1.56 -5.91 -2.37
C SER A 58 1.09 -4.75 -1.52
N PHE A 59 -0.04 -4.16 -1.89
CA PHE A 59 -0.67 -3.07 -1.17
C PHE A 59 -2.13 -2.90 -1.58
N LEU A 60 -2.86 -2.11 -0.81
CA LEU A 60 -4.21 -1.68 -1.15
C LEU A 60 -4.26 -0.18 -1.41
N THR A 61 -5.31 0.28 -2.05
CA THR A 61 -5.67 1.69 -2.21
C THR A 61 -7.12 1.88 -1.75
N THR A 62 -7.46 3.06 -1.24
CA THR A 62 -8.81 3.34 -0.73
C THR A 62 -9.83 3.55 -1.85
N SER A 63 -9.38 3.73 -3.08
CA SER A 63 -10.21 3.81 -4.28
C SER A 63 -9.57 3.01 -5.42
N SER A 64 -10.36 2.72 -6.46
CA SER A 64 -9.87 1.96 -7.62
C SER A 64 -8.88 2.80 -8.44
N CYS A 65 -7.59 2.45 -8.37
CA CYS A 65 -6.49 3.23 -8.98
C CYS A 65 -5.68 2.37 -9.96
N SER A 66 -4.99 3.01 -10.91
CA SER A 66 -3.94 2.37 -11.68
C SER A 66 -2.66 2.38 -10.86
N SER A 67 -1.89 1.31 -10.89
CA SER A 67 -0.55 1.33 -10.29
C SER A 67 0.48 0.64 -11.18
N ILE A 68 1.72 1.10 -11.02
CA ILE A 68 2.90 0.60 -11.69
C ILE A 68 4.02 0.53 -10.65
N LEU A 69 4.77 -0.57 -10.63
CA LEU A 69 5.97 -0.72 -9.82
C LEU A 69 7.19 -0.42 -10.69
N ASN A 70 8.10 0.43 -10.22
CA ASN A 70 9.39 0.66 -10.84
C ASN A 70 10.52 0.19 -9.93
N ILE A 71 11.37 -0.70 -10.44
CA ILE A 71 12.53 -1.25 -9.72
C ILE A 71 13.69 -1.41 -10.72
N ASN A 72 14.87 -0.85 -10.40
CA ASN A 72 16.05 -0.82 -11.30
C ASN A 72 15.75 -0.34 -12.73
N ASN A 73 14.96 0.72 -12.88
CA ASN A 73 14.49 1.23 -14.19
C ASN A 73 13.65 0.23 -15.01
N GLN A 74 13.26 -0.91 -14.43
CA GLN A 74 12.28 -1.81 -15.01
C GLN A 74 10.90 -1.45 -14.49
N THR A 75 9.94 -1.41 -15.40
CA THR A 75 8.56 -1.07 -15.11
C THR A 75 7.74 -2.34 -15.13
N ILE A 76 7.17 -2.71 -13.99
CA ILE A 76 6.32 -3.87 -13.82
C ILE A 76 4.90 -3.33 -13.68
N SER A 77 4.07 -3.53 -14.70
CA SER A 77 2.67 -3.15 -14.68
C SER A 77 1.79 -4.33 -14.29
N ASN A 78 0.83 -4.11 -13.39
CA ASN A 78 -0.27 -5.03 -13.22
C ASN A 78 -1.27 -4.75 -14.35
N PHE A 79 -1.39 -5.65 -15.33
CA PHE A 79 -2.22 -5.46 -16.55
C PHE A 79 -3.73 -5.38 -16.28
N LYS A 80 -4.17 -5.34 -15.02
CA LYS A 80 -5.57 -5.17 -14.67
C LYS A 80 -5.96 -3.69 -14.78
N THR A 81 -7.20 -3.47 -15.21
CA THR A 81 -7.91 -2.18 -15.05
C THR A 81 -7.78 -1.67 -13.63
N LYS A 82 -8.01 -0.36 -13.41
CA LYS A 82 -7.99 0.26 -12.08
C LYS A 82 -8.62 -0.68 -11.02
N THR A 83 -7.91 -0.88 -9.92
CA THR A 83 -8.25 -1.83 -8.84
C THR A 83 -7.84 -1.24 -7.50
N THR A 84 -8.44 -1.72 -6.43
CA THR A 84 -8.06 -1.39 -5.04
C THR A 84 -6.93 -2.29 -4.54
N THR A 85 -6.80 -3.48 -5.10
CA THR A 85 -5.78 -4.47 -4.70
C THR A 85 -4.67 -4.54 -5.72
N HIS A 86 -3.43 -4.35 -5.27
CA HIS A 86 -2.25 -4.38 -6.12
C HIS A 86 -1.26 -5.43 -5.63
N TYR A 87 -0.78 -6.26 -6.57
CA TYR A 87 0.14 -7.35 -6.29
C TYR A 87 1.14 -7.46 -7.44
N TYR A 88 2.42 -7.46 -7.11
CA TYR A 88 3.53 -7.48 -8.05
C TYR A 88 4.47 -8.62 -7.71
N ARG A 89 4.72 -9.49 -8.68
CA ARG A 89 5.78 -10.51 -8.60
C ARG A 89 7.00 -9.99 -9.32
N ILE A 90 8.14 -10.01 -8.63
CA ILE A 90 9.41 -9.54 -9.17
C ILE A 90 10.33 -10.73 -9.24
N ASP A 91 10.83 -11.05 -10.42
CA ASP A 91 11.74 -12.17 -10.67
C ASP A 91 13.05 -11.68 -11.29
N GLY A 92 14.06 -12.57 -11.33
CA GLY A 92 15.34 -12.29 -11.99
C GLY A 92 16.25 -11.33 -11.21
N LEU A 93 16.04 -11.22 -9.89
CA LEU A 93 16.90 -10.43 -9.02
C LEU A 93 18.23 -11.15 -8.76
N SER A 94 19.24 -10.36 -8.42
CA SER A 94 20.54 -10.84 -7.94
C SER A 94 20.47 -11.14 -6.45
N ALA A 95 21.15 -12.19 -6.01
CA ALA A 95 21.24 -12.57 -4.60
C ALA A 95 22.01 -11.52 -3.77
N SER A 96 21.75 -11.49 -2.45
CA SER A 96 22.40 -10.58 -1.49
C SER A 96 22.40 -9.10 -1.89
N THR A 97 21.43 -8.66 -2.69
CA THR A 97 21.42 -7.33 -3.31
C THR A 97 20.29 -6.48 -2.72
N GLN A 98 20.62 -5.25 -2.32
CA GLN A 98 19.63 -4.29 -1.87
C GLN A 98 18.96 -3.63 -3.08
N TYR A 99 17.63 -3.65 -3.10
CA TYR A 99 16.81 -2.99 -4.09
C TYR A 99 16.00 -1.88 -3.46
N GLN A 100 15.85 -0.78 -4.19
CA GLN A 100 14.89 0.27 -3.90
C GLN A 100 13.88 0.31 -5.04
N TYR A 101 12.61 0.49 -4.70
CA TYR A 101 11.53 0.56 -5.67
C TYR A 101 10.67 1.81 -5.45
N LYS A 102 9.88 2.13 -6.47
CA LYS A 102 8.93 3.24 -6.47
C LYS A 102 7.58 2.74 -6.95
N LEU A 103 6.52 3.33 -6.41
CA LEU A 103 5.16 3.10 -6.86
C LEU A 103 4.71 4.31 -7.66
N ILE A 104 4.16 4.09 -8.85
CA ILE A 104 3.51 5.15 -9.63
C ILE A 104 2.02 4.83 -9.61
N ILE A 105 1.23 5.62 -8.88
CA ILE A 105 -0.19 5.38 -8.67
C ILE A 105 -0.98 6.53 -9.28
N ASP A 106 -1.86 6.22 -10.24
CA ASP A 106 -2.62 7.21 -11.03
C ASP A 106 -1.72 8.34 -11.60
N GLY A 107 -0.49 7.98 -12.01
CA GLY A 107 0.51 8.90 -12.57
C GLY A 107 1.32 9.68 -11.53
N GLN A 108 1.04 9.53 -10.24
CA GLN A 108 1.84 10.13 -9.17
C GLN A 108 2.92 9.16 -8.70
N GLU A 109 4.17 9.60 -8.77
CA GLU A 109 5.32 8.84 -8.26
C GLU A 109 5.41 8.98 -6.74
N LEU A 110 5.41 7.84 -6.06
CA LEU A 110 5.65 7.71 -4.63
C LEU A 110 6.93 6.91 -4.41
N SER A 111 7.93 7.59 -3.85
CA SER A 111 9.24 7.04 -3.51
C SER A 111 9.53 7.32 -2.05
N LEU A 112 9.25 6.35 -1.17
CA LEU A 112 9.55 6.45 0.26
C LEU A 112 10.90 5.81 0.59
N SER A 113 11.52 6.23 1.70
CA SER A 113 12.78 5.66 2.20
C SER A 113 12.69 4.18 2.53
N ASP A 114 11.47 3.73 2.85
CA ASP A 114 11.18 2.39 3.35
C ASP A 114 10.85 1.41 2.21
N TYR A 115 10.74 1.91 0.97
CA TYR A 115 10.50 1.11 -0.23
C TYR A 115 11.79 0.48 -0.73
N LYS A 116 12.35 -0.38 0.12
CA LYS A 116 13.58 -1.12 -0.13
C LYS A 116 13.53 -2.48 0.53
N PHE A 117 14.20 -3.44 -0.07
CA PHE A 117 14.39 -4.77 0.48
C PHE A 117 15.76 -5.32 0.05
N GLN A 118 16.20 -6.40 0.67
CA GLN A 118 17.45 -7.07 0.32
C GLN A 118 17.15 -8.54 0.07
N THR A 119 17.50 -9.03 -1.13
CA THR A 119 17.38 -10.44 -1.48
C THR A 119 18.30 -11.29 -0.61
N ALA A 120 17.88 -12.53 -0.37
CA ALA A 120 18.65 -13.50 0.40
C ALA A 120 19.94 -13.91 -0.34
N PRO A 121 20.97 -14.43 0.37
CA PRO A 121 22.12 -15.06 -0.27
C PRO A 121 21.70 -16.33 -1.02
N LEU A 122 22.59 -16.86 -1.86
CA LEU A 122 22.36 -18.18 -2.43
C LEU A 122 22.20 -19.18 -1.29
N PRO A 123 21.10 -19.95 -1.26
CA PRO A 123 20.85 -20.87 -0.16
C PRO A 123 21.94 -21.94 -0.13
N SER A 124 22.53 -22.14 1.04
CA SER A 124 23.39 -23.28 1.34
C SER A 124 22.54 -24.33 2.06
N GLY A 125 22.28 -25.47 1.42
CA GLY A 125 21.49 -26.55 2.01
C GLY A 125 20.79 -27.41 0.97
N ASN A 126 20.23 -28.53 1.42
CA ASN A 126 19.34 -29.35 0.60
C ASN A 126 17.98 -28.64 0.49
N LEU A 127 17.34 -28.77 -0.67
CA LEU A 127 15.98 -28.26 -0.87
C LEU A 127 15.03 -28.92 0.16
N SER A 128 14.11 -28.12 0.69
CA SER A 128 13.10 -28.59 1.64
C SER A 128 12.16 -29.59 0.97
N MET A 129 11.53 -30.46 1.77
CA MET A 129 10.46 -31.32 1.29
C MET A 129 9.28 -30.46 0.81
N ALA A 130 8.52 -31.00 -0.15
CA ALA A 130 7.35 -30.30 -0.67
C ALA A 130 6.33 -30.04 0.45
N ASN A 131 6.03 -28.77 0.70
CA ASN A 131 5.01 -28.28 1.61
C ASN A 131 4.25 -27.14 0.92
N LEU A 132 2.94 -27.32 0.79
CA LEU A 132 2.03 -26.43 0.09
C LEU A 132 0.87 -26.09 1.01
N ALA A 133 0.80 -24.84 1.47
CA ALA A 133 -0.39 -24.32 2.11
C ALA A 133 -1.38 -23.88 1.02
N TRP A 134 -2.61 -24.37 1.02
CA TRP A 134 -3.63 -23.95 0.06
C TRP A 134 -5.03 -23.97 0.65
N GLY A 135 -5.93 -23.20 0.06
CA GLY A 135 -7.31 -23.13 0.51
C GLY A 135 -8.15 -22.21 -0.36
N LYS A 136 -9.28 -21.78 0.20
CA LYS A 136 -10.24 -20.92 -0.50
C LYS A 136 -10.72 -19.79 0.39
N VAL A 137 -10.87 -18.61 -0.21
CA VAL A 137 -11.49 -17.43 0.42
C VAL A 137 -12.86 -17.21 -0.20
N ILE A 138 -13.88 -17.08 0.65
CA ILE A 138 -15.26 -16.79 0.28
C ILE A 138 -15.78 -15.55 1.00
N LEU A 139 -16.69 -14.84 0.35
CA LEU A 139 -17.43 -13.74 0.95
C LEU A 139 -18.48 -14.28 1.93
N ALA A 140 -18.98 -13.46 2.84
CA ALA A 140 -20.09 -13.82 3.73
C ALA A 140 -21.38 -14.27 2.98
N SER A 141 -21.50 -13.90 1.70
CA SER A 141 -22.59 -14.38 0.82
C SER A 141 -22.41 -15.81 0.30
N GLY A 142 -21.27 -16.46 0.59
CA GLY A 142 -20.90 -17.79 0.09
C GLY A 142 -20.23 -17.78 -1.29
N ASN A 143 -20.16 -16.62 -1.95
CA ASN A 143 -19.48 -16.49 -3.24
C ASN A 143 -17.95 -16.46 -3.08
N PRO A 144 -17.18 -16.91 -4.10
CA PRO A 144 -15.73 -16.72 -4.13
C PRO A 144 -15.29 -15.26 -3.92
N SER A 145 -14.16 -15.07 -3.25
CA SER A 145 -13.52 -13.75 -3.09
C SER A 145 -12.26 -13.63 -3.97
N PRO A 146 -12.39 -13.30 -5.26
CA PRO A 146 -11.24 -13.20 -6.17
C PRO A 146 -10.39 -11.95 -5.89
N ASN A 147 -9.11 -12.00 -6.25
CA ASN A 147 -8.15 -10.91 -6.05
C ASN A 147 -7.96 -10.47 -4.59
N SER A 148 -8.26 -11.34 -3.63
CA SER A 148 -7.90 -11.13 -2.24
C SER A 148 -6.41 -11.44 -2.05
N ILE A 149 -5.72 -10.68 -1.21
CA ILE A 149 -4.34 -11.01 -0.83
C ILE A 149 -4.39 -11.87 0.43
N VAL A 150 -3.81 -13.05 0.35
CA VAL A 150 -3.59 -13.93 1.49
C VAL A 150 -2.13 -13.79 1.91
N TYR A 151 -1.90 -13.42 3.17
CA TYR A 151 -0.58 -13.44 3.80
C TYR A 151 -0.52 -14.63 4.74
N LEU A 152 0.57 -15.38 4.66
CA LEU A 152 0.85 -16.52 5.53
C LEU A 152 2.09 -16.20 6.36
N ASN A 153 1.94 -16.26 7.67
CA ASN A 153 3.02 -16.08 8.62
C ASN A 153 3.20 -17.35 9.44
N VAL A 154 4.37 -17.95 9.35
CA VAL A 154 4.76 -19.15 10.10
C VAL A 154 5.95 -18.77 10.96
N GLU A 155 5.95 -19.17 12.23
CA GLU A 155 7.04 -18.85 13.15
C GLU A 155 8.40 -19.28 12.57
N GLY A 156 9.35 -18.35 12.52
CA GLY A 156 10.69 -18.58 11.99
C GLY A 156 10.82 -18.47 10.46
N ALA A 157 9.73 -18.32 9.72
CA ALA A 157 9.73 -18.10 8.27
C ALA A 157 9.58 -16.61 7.92
N TRP A 158 10.19 -16.20 6.80
CA TRP A 158 9.90 -14.91 6.19
C TRP A 158 8.45 -14.88 5.69
N PRO A 159 7.71 -13.77 5.85
CA PRO A 159 6.31 -13.68 5.44
C PRO A 159 6.08 -14.03 3.96
N LEU A 160 5.06 -14.84 3.72
CA LEU A 160 4.66 -15.30 2.39
C LEU A 160 3.30 -14.71 2.01
N SER A 161 3.00 -14.71 0.72
CA SER A 161 1.69 -14.28 0.25
C SER A 161 1.25 -14.93 -1.06
N ALA A 162 -0.04 -14.85 -1.35
CA ALA A 162 -0.61 -15.18 -2.65
C ALA A 162 -1.82 -14.29 -2.97
N LEU A 163 -2.18 -14.22 -4.24
CA LEU A 163 -3.42 -13.61 -4.71
C LEU A 163 -4.44 -14.72 -5.01
N THR A 164 -5.69 -14.55 -4.56
CA THR A 164 -6.75 -15.51 -4.90
C THR A 164 -7.16 -15.41 -6.37
N ASP A 165 -7.47 -16.56 -6.96
CA ASP A 165 -7.96 -16.66 -8.34
C ASP A 165 -9.45 -16.31 -8.48
N SER A 166 -10.04 -16.49 -9.66
CA SER A 166 -11.47 -16.22 -9.92
C SER A 166 -12.42 -17.07 -9.07
N ASN A 167 -11.95 -18.22 -8.56
CA ASN A 167 -12.70 -19.15 -7.71
C ASN A 167 -12.38 -18.94 -6.22
N GLY A 168 -11.61 -17.90 -5.87
CA GLY A 168 -11.20 -17.60 -4.50
C GLY A 168 -10.09 -18.53 -3.98
N GLN A 169 -9.52 -19.39 -4.84
CA GLN A 169 -8.49 -20.34 -4.45
C GLN A 169 -7.14 -19.64 -4.34
N TRP A 170 -6.33 -20.08 -3.39
CA TRP A 170 -4.96 -19.61 -3.19
C TRP A 170 -4.05 -20.77 -2.84
N HIS A 171 -2.76 -20.59 -3.10
CA HIS A 171 -1.72 -21.55 -2.73
C HIS A 171 -0.40 -20.81 -2.48
N ILE A 172 0.33 -21.24 -1.45
CA ILE A 172 1.63 -20.70 -1.03
C ILE A 172 2.54 -21.89 -0.79
N SER A 173 3.65 -21.97 -1.51
CA SER A 173 4.65 -23.02 -1.30
C SER A 173 5.70 -22.56 -0.28
N LEU A 174 5.97 -23.38 0.73
CA LEU A 174 7.01 -23.13 1.73
C LEU A 174 8.38 -23.69 1.31
N ASN A 175 8.48 -24.35 0.14
CA ASN A 175 9.71 -25.06 -0.26
C ASN A 175 10.93 -24.15 -0.42
N ASN A 176 10.68 -22.91 -0.82
CA ASN A 176 11.70 -21.91 -1.10
C ASN A 176 11.58 -20.70 -0.15
N SER A 177 10.83 -20.83 0.95
CA SER A 177 10.78 -19.77 1.95
C SER A 177 12.11 -19.70 2.68
N PHE A 178 12.48 -18.48 3.08
CA PHE A 178 13.66 -18.23 3.87
C PHE A 178 13.29 -18.09 5.34
N THR A 179 14.26 -18.27 6.22
CA THR A 179 14.13 -17.89 7.63
C THR A 179 13.89 -16.39 7.78
N GLU A 180 13.35 -15.94 8.91
CA GLU A 180 13.13 -14.51 9.20
C GLU A 180 14.39 -13.64 9.03
N ASP A 181 15.56 -14.18 9.37
CA ASP A 181 16.85 -13.51 9.20
C ASP A 181 17.38 -13.53 7.76
N LYS A 182 16.67 -14.21 6.85
CA LYS A 182 16.94 -14.37 5.42
C LYS A 182 18.28 -15.04 5.11
N LYS A 183 18.85 -15.80 6.03
CA LYS A 183 20.18 -16.43 5.84
C LYS A 183 20.13 -17.85 5.32
N SER A 184 19.08 -18.61 5.65
CA SER A 184 18.93 -19.99 5.20
C SER A 184 17.52 -20.26 4.71
N LEU A 185 17.34 -21.38 4.00
CA LEU A 185 16.01 -21.88 3.71
C LEU A 185 15.31 -22.23 5.02
N PHE A 186 14.03 -21.90 5.09
CA PHE A 186 13.15 -22.33 6.16
C PHE A 186 12.78 -23.80 5.94
N ILE A 187 12.74 -24.57 7.03
CA ILE A 187 12.32 -25.96 7.03
C ILE A 187 11.04 -26.03 7.85
N PRO A 188 9.87 -26.20 7.19
CA PRO A 188 8.61 -26.30 7.90
C PRO A 188 8.63 -27.49 8.87
N ASN A 189 8.25 -27.25 10.11
CA ASN A 189 7.86 -28.32 11.01
C ASN A 189 6.39 -28.70 10.72
N SER A 190 6.02 -29.96 11.01
CA SER A 190 4.62 -30.41 10.89
C SER A 190 3.81 -30.11 12.15
N THR A 191 4.34 -29.31 13.06
CA THR A 191 3.79 -29.06 14.39
C THR A 191 3.98 -27.59 14.72
N GLY A 192 2.90 -26.85 14.93
CA GLY A 192 2.94 -25.42 15.23
C GLY A 192 1.70 -24.73 14.67
N THR A 193 1.66 -23.41 14.82
CA THR A 193 0.57 -22.60 14.29
C THR A 193 1.07 -21.69 13.17
N GLU A 194 0.14 -21.33 12.30
CA GLU A 194 0.33 -20.34 11.24
C GLU A 194 -0.76 -19.27 11.36
N ASP A 195 -0.38 -18.00 11.20
CA ASP A 195 -1.32 -16.90 11.09
C ASP A 195 -1.60 -16.63 9.61
N ILE A 196 -2.88 -16.57 9.26
CA ILE A 196 -3.32 -16.20 7.92
C ILE A 196 -4.10 -14.89 7.98
N TYR A 197 -3.62 -13.90 7.23
CA TYR A 197 -4.29 -12.61 7.07
C TYR A 197 -4.82 -12.49 5.65
N VAL A 198 -6.11 -12.24 5.52
CA VAL A 198 -6.77 -12.06 4.22
C VAL A 198 -7.26 -10.63 4.10
N TYR A 199 -6.79 -9.94 3.06
CA TYR A 199 -7.36 -8.67 2.62
C TYR A 199 -8.21 -8.90 1.38
N SER A 200 -9.52 -8.70 1.51
CA SER A 200 -10.44 -8.72 0.38
C SER A 200 -10.36 -7.41 -0.43
N VAL A 201 -10.96 -7.44 -1.63
CA VAL A 201 -10.94 -6.31 -2.57
C VAL A 201 -11.62 -5.04 -2.06
N ASP A 202 -12.55 -5.18 -1.12
CA ASP A 202 -13.22 -4.08 -0.41
C ASP A 202 -12.41 -3.55 0.78
N GLY A 203 -11.22 -4.11 1.02
CA GLY A 203 -10.32 -3.70 2.09
C GLY A 203 -10.61 -4.31 3.46
N GLN A 204 -11.58 -5.24 3.57
CA GLN A 204 -11.81 -5.94 4.83
C GLN A 204 -10.63 -6.88 5.16
N LEU A 205 -10.19 -6.83 6.41
CA LEU A 205 -9.17 -7.72 6.96
C LEU A 205 -9.85 -8.85 7.71
N THR A 206 -9.46 -10.08 7.40
CA THR A 206 -9.79 -11.29 8.18
C THR A 206 -8.49 -11.91 8.67
N GLN A 207 -8.41 -12.21 9.96
CA GLN A 207 -7.29 -12.93 10.55
C GLN A 207 -7.78 -14.27 11.08
N VAL A 208 -7.05 -15.33 10.79
CA VAL A 208 -7.28 -16.67 11.34
C VAL A 208 -5.96 -17.29 11.76
N GLU A 209 -5.99 -18.09 12.81
CA GLU A 209 -4.86 -18.91 13.27
C GLU A 209 -5.18 -20.37 12.93
N ASN A 210 -4.28 -21.06 12.24
CA ASN A 210 -4.43 -22.44 11.81
C ASN A 210 -3.31 -23.32 12.37
N ASP A 211 -3.55 -24.64 12.40
CA ASP A 211 -2.51 -25.62 12.70
C ASP A 211 -1.75 -25.95 11.39
N LEU A 212 -0.42 -25.93 11.43
CA LEU A 212 0.43 -26.31 10.30
C LEU A 212 0.17 -27.73 9.79
N SER A 213 -0.36 -28.62 10.62
CA SER A 213 -0.78 -29.98 10.22
C SER A 213 -2.07 -30.01 9.39
N HIS A 214 -2.80 -28.90 9.30
CA HIS A 214 -4.06 -28.75 8.59
C HIS A 214 -4.01 -27.60 7.57
N ASN A 215 -2.88 -27.44 6.87
CA ASN A 215 -2.72 -26.40 5.84
C ASN A 215 -2.78 -26.91 4.38
N ASP A 216 -2.95 -28.22 4.21
CA ASP A 216 -3.10 -28.90 2.91
C ASP A 216 -4.38 -29.79 2.94
N PRO A 217 -5.59 -29.24 2.76
CA PRO A 217 -5.93 -27.81 2.69
C PRO A 217 -6.23 -27.14 4.04
N VAL A 218 -6.08 -25.81 4.05
CA VAL A 218 -6.68 -24.90 5.04
C VAL A 218 -8.21 -24.86 4.86
N PRO A 219 -9.00 -24.89 5.96
CA PRO A 219 -10.45 -24.70 5.89
C PRO A 219 -10.84 -23.38 5.20
N ASP A 220 -12.01 -23.36 4.54
CA ASP A 220 -12.50 -22.18 3.84
C ASP A 220 -12.54 -20.95 4.77
N ILE A 221 -11.95 -19.84 4.31
CA ILE A 221 -11.90 -18.57 5.04
C ILE A 221 -13.03 -17.68 4.56
N ILE A 222 -13.94 -17.33 5.45
CA ILE A 222 -15.03 -16.39 5.22
C ILE A 222 -14.59 -14.97 5.61
N VAL A 223 -14.60 -14.06 4.64
CA VAL A 223 -14.25 -12.64 4.87
C VAL A 223 -15.11 -12.04 5.99
N GLY A 224 -14.45 -11.44 6.98
CA GLY A 224 -15.07 -10.80 8.14
C GLY A 224 -15.50 -11.77 9.26
N LEU A 225 -15.42 -13.09 9.05
CA LEU A 225 -15.90 -14.09 9.99
C LEU A 225 -14.86 -15.15 10.40
N GLY A 226 -13.81 -15.38 9.60
CA GLY A 226 -12.81 -16.42 9.86
C GLY A 226 -13.19 -17.76 9.22
N PHE A 227 -12.86 -18.89 9.83
CA PHE A 227 -13.11 -20.20 9.23
C PHE A 227 -14.60 -20.56 9.11
N THR A 228 -14.95 -21.34 8.08
CA THR A 228 -16.25 -22.01 8.01
C THR A 228 -16.44 -22.92 9.22
N PRO A 229 -17.61 -22.88 9.91
CA PRO A 229 -17.94 -23.89 10.91
C PRO A 229 -17.90 -25.27 10.27
N GLN A 230 -16.99 -26.14 10.72
CA GLN A 230 -17.02 -27.54 10.33
C GLN A 230 -18.32 -28.15 10.84
N LEU A 231 -19.21 -28.52 9.92
CA LEU A 231 -20.35 -29.38 10.21
C LEU A 231 -19.81 -30.76 10.59
N GLY A 232 -19.43 -30.93 11.85
CA GLY A 232 -19.11 -32.23 12.40
C GLY A 232 -20.33 -33.14 12.32
N THR A 233 -20.21 -34.28 11.67
CA THR A 233 -21.11 -35.42 11.87
C THR A 233 -20.95 -35.91 13.31
N GLY A 234 -21.69 -35.30 14.23
CA GLY A 234 -21.74 -35.64 15.65
C GLY A 234 -22.90 -34.88 16.28
N ALA A 235 -23.79 -35.63 16.94
CA ALA A 235 -25.06 -35.18 17.48
C ALA A 235 -25.04 -33.76 18.10
N ILE A 236 -25.98 -32.95 17.63
CA ILE A 236 -26.41 -31.68 18.22
C ILE A 236 -26.70 -31.85 19.73
N VAL A 237 -25.81 -31.32 20.56
CA VAL A 237 -26.16 -30.82 21.89
C VAL A 237 -25.95 -29.32 21.84
N PRO A 238 -27.00 -28.48 21.96
CA PRO A 238 -26.84 -27.05 21.94
C PRO A 238 -26.25 -26.58 23.27
N THR A 239 -24.95 -26.34 23.29
CA THR A 239 -24.35 -25.48 24.32
C THR A 239 -24.50 -24.04 23.86
N SER A 240 -25.47 -23.33 24.44
CA SER A 240 -25.68 -21.91 24.24
C SER A 240 -24.45 -21.13 24.70
N VAL A 241 -23.60 -20.71 23.75
CA VAL A 241 -22.60 -19.66 24.00
C VAL A 241 -23.37 -18.33 23.99
N PRO A 242 -23.30 -17.52 25.06
CA PRO A 242 -23.98 -16.23 25.08
C PRO A 242 -23.33 -15.30 24.06
N ILE A 243 -24.14 -14.84 23.10
CA ILE A 243 -23.79 -13.77 22.15
C ILE A 243 -23.71 -12.47 22.95
N SER A 244 -22.51 -12.10 23.39
CA SER A 244 -22.23 -10.72 23.77
C SER A 244 -21.95 -9.93 22.50
N VAL A 245 -22.92 -9.11 22.09
CA VAL A 245 -22.78 -8.12 21.01
C VAL A 245 -21.72 -7.10 21.43
N PRO A 246 -20.56 -6.97 20.75
CA PRO A 246 -19.68 -5.85 21.02
C PRO A 246 -20.23 -4.59 20.35
N THR A 247 -20.51 -3.61 21.21
CA THR A 247 -20.79 -2.23 20.89
C THR A 247 -19.63 -1.61 20.10
N SER A 248 -19.95 -1.01 18.95
CA SER A 248 -19.19 0.01 18.19
C SER A 248 -17.66 -0.08 18.24
N ILE A 249 -17.08 -0.81 17.29
CA ILE A 249 -15.63 -0.80 17.03
C ILE A 249 -15.27 0.53 16.34
N ILE A 250 -14.49 1.36 17.04
CA ILE A 250 -13.75 2.46 16.44
C ILE A 250 -12.65 1.82 15.58
N ILE A 251 -12.68 2.05 14.27
CA ILE A 251 -11.65 1.61 13.32
C ILE A 251 -10.36 2.36 13.65
N ASP A 252 -9.46 1.73 14.40
CA ASP A 252 -8.07 2.16 14.48
C ASP A 252 -7.38 1.69 13.19
N THR A 253 -7.17 2.61 12.25
CA THR A 253 -6.58 2.36 10.92
C THR A 253 -5.09 2.04 10.98
N LYS A 254 -4.53 1.66 12.13
CA LYS A 254 -3.14 1.23 12.23
C LYS A 254 -3.02 -0.27 12.00
N LEU A 255 -2.81 -0.63 10.74
CA LEU A 255 -2.46 -1.97 10.32
C LEU A 255 -1.22 -2.54 11.04
N PRO A 256 -1.12 -3.87 11.21
CA PRO A 256 0.11 -4.48 11.65
C PRO A 256 1.20 -4.27 10.58
N SER A 257 2.21 -3.48 10.92
CA SER A 257 3.50 -3.58 10.24
C SER A 257 4.13 -4.90 10.70
N PHE A 258 4.40 -5.83 9.78
CA PHE A 258 5.15 -7.03 10.11
C PHE A 258 6.58 -6.62 10.47
N SER A 259 6.82 -6.41 11.76
CA SER A 259 8.14 -6.23 12.35
C SER A 259 8.35 -7.44 13.26
N ALA A 260 9.08 -8.43 12.76
CA ALA A 260 9.45 -9.60 13.54
C ALA A 260 10.20 -9.14 14.81
N SER A 261 9.63 -9.46 15.97
CA SER A 261 10.30 -9.30 17.26
C SER A 261 11.09 -10.60 17.50
N PRO A 262 12.42 -10.57 17.63
CA PRO A 262 13.18 -11.79 17.90
C PRO A 262 12.84 -12.32 19.30
N SER A 263 12.35 -13.57 19.37
CA SER A 263 12.13 -14.30 20.62
C SER A 263 13.46 -14.56 21.34
N ALA A 264 13.44 -14.36 22.67
CA ALA A 264 14.60 -14.45 23.54
C ALA A 264 15.05 -15.89 23.83
N THR A 265 16.36 -16.12 23.76
CA THR A 265 17.03 -17.35 24.18
C THR A 265 16.86 -17.60 25.68
N ILE A 266 16.25 -18.74 26.03
CA ILE A 266 16.08 -19.21 27.41
C ILE A 266 17.37 -19.92 27.87
N ILE A 267 17.97 -19.46 28.98
CA ILE A 267 18.98 -20.20 29.75
C ILE A 267 18.43 -20.35 31.17
N PRO A 268 18.47 -21.54 31.82
CA PRO A 268 17.98 -21.69 33.18
C PRO A 268 19.11 -21.40 34.19
N GLN A 269 18.89 -20.49 35.15
CA GLN A 269 19.65 -20.49 36.40
C GLN A 269 18.84 -19.89 37.56
N VAL A 270 18.72 -20.66 38.63
CA VAL A 270 17.97 -20.36 39.87
C VAL A 270 18.74 -19.44 40.81
N SER A 271 18.04 -18.51 41.48
CA SER A 271 18.21 -18.13 42.91
C SER A 271 17.21 -17.00 43.28
N PRO A 272 16.55 -17.01 44.46
CA PRO A 272 15.57 -15.99 44.82
C PRO A 272 16.23 -14.82 45.58
N THR A 273 16.00 -13.60 45.10
CA THR A 273 16.21 -12.37 45.89
C THR A 273 15.01 -11.46 45.71
N ILE A 274 14.48 -11.02 46.86
CA ILE A 274 13.25 -10.25 47.04
C ILE A 274 13.58 -8.74 46.97
N ILE A 275 12.61 -7.91 46.56
CA ILE A 275 12.47 -6.43 46.75
C ILE A 275 13.07 -5.55 45.62
N PRO A 276 12.47 -4.40 45.21
CA PRO A 276 11.08 -3.89 45.26
C PRO A 276 10.46 -3.58 43.87
N SER A 277 9.15 -3.39 43.88
CA SER A 277 8.31 -2.92 42.76
C SER A 277 8.76 -1.55 42.23
N LEU A 278 9.16 -1.51 40.95
CA LEU A 278 9.14 -0.30 40.14
C LEU A 278 7.93 -0.38 39.21
N VAL A 279 6.87 0.33 39.59
CA VAL A 279 5.72 0.59 38.74
C VAL A 279 6.21 1.25 37.45
N PRO A 280 5.97 0.66 36.27
CA PRO A 280 6.31 1.32 35.02
C PRO A 280 5.40 2.51 34.80
N THR A 281 5.97 3.72 34.84
CA THR A 281 5.32 4.93 34.35
C THR A 281 5.07 4.78 32.84
N ILE A 282 3.83 4.50 32.47
CA ILE A 282 3.36 4.56 31.08
C ILE A 282 3.64 5.98 30.59
N ARG A 283 4.59 6.13 29.66
CA ARG A 283 4.77 7.38 28.92
C ARG A 283 3.60 7.52 27.96
N THR A 284 2.65 8.37 28.31
CA THR A 284 1.61 8.82 27.39
C THR A 284 2.30 9.57 26.24
N ALA A 285 2.31 8.96 25.06
CA ALA A 285 2.74 9.64 23.84
C ALA A 285 1.82 10.85 23.62
N LYS A 286 2.42 12.04 23.57
CA LYS A 286 1.74 13.29 23.26
C LYS A 286 1.23 13.21 21.82
N ILE A 287 -0.09 13.19 21.65
CA ILE A 287 -0.77 13.26 20.35
C ILE A 287 -0.37 14.58 19.68
N SER A 288 0.33 14.49 18.55
CA SER A 288 0.66 15.63 17.69
C SER A 288 -0.42 15.77 16.62
N THR A 289 -1.56 16.35 16.98
CA THR A 289 -2.54 16.83 16.01
C THR A 289 -2.26 18.30 15.71
N LYS A 290 -1.33 18.56 14.79
CA LYS A 290 -1.44 19.76 13.95
C LYS A 290 -1.98 19.30 12.61
N SER A 291 -3.31 19.22 12.52
CA SER A 291 -4.00 19.26 11.24
C SER A 291 -3.66 20.61 10.61
N SER A 292 -2.78 20.60 9.63
CA SER A 292 -2.48 21.77 8.82
C SER A 292 -3.70 22.07 7.97
N ILE A 293 -4.34 23.21 8.27
CA ILE A 293 -5.37 23.83 7.46
C ILE A 293 -4.86 23.84 6.00
N PRO A 294 -5.68 23.41 5.01
CA PRO A 294 -5.27 23.44 3.61
C PRO A 294 -4.80 24.84 3.25
N VAL A 295 -3.52 24.94 2.87
CA VAL A 295 -2.94 26.19 2.37
C VAL A 295 -3.63 26.49 1.04
N THR A 296 -4.40 27.58 1.00
CA THR A 296 -5.03 28.07 -0.22
C THR A 296 -3.96 28.33 -1.28
N GLY A 297 -4.19 27.79 -2.48
CA GLY A 297 -3.29 27.98 -3.62
C GLY A 297 -3.09 29.46 -3.94
N ASN A 298 -1.93 29.79 -4.49
CA ASN A 298 -1.56 31.16 -4.87
C ASN A 298 -2.55 31.71 -5.92
N THR A 299 -3.37 32.70 -5.53
CA THR A 299 -4.39 33.34 -6.38
C THR A 299 -3.85 34.49 -7.24
N ASN A 300 -2.57 34.85 -7.11
CA ASN A 300 -1.94 35.93 -7.88
C ASN A 300 -2.08 35.81 -9.41
N PRO A 301 -2.00 34.60 -10.03
CA PRO A 301 -2.17 34.48 -11.48
C PRO A 301 -3.58 34.86 -11.96
N LEU A 302 -4.60 34.56 -11.15
CA LEU A 302 -6.00 34.87 -11.46
C LEU A 302 -6.22 36.39 -11.47
N TYR A 303 -5.69 37.10 -10.47
CA TYR A 303 -5.78 38.56 -10.41
C TYR A 303 -5.04 39.23 -11.57
N PHE A 304 -3.91 38.68 -12.01
CA PHE A 304 -3.17 39.22 -13.16
C PHE A 304 -3.98 39.11 -14.46
N LEU A 305 -4.63 37.97 -14.70
CA LEU A 305 -5.49 37.77 -15.87
C LEU A 305 -6.71 38.68 -15.85
N LEU A 306 -7.37 38.82 -14.69
CA LEU A 306 -8.51 39.72 -14.54
C LEU A 306 -8.11 41.18 -14.80
N LEU A 307 -7.02 41.65 -14.19
CA LEU A 307 -6.51 43.01 -14.39
C LEU A 307 -6.11 43.27 -15.84
N SER A 308 -5.46 42.29 -16.51
CA SER A 308 -5.11 42.39 -17.92
C SER A 308 -6.36 42.54 -18.80
N SER A 309 -7.39 41.73 -18.56
CA SER A 309 -8.66 41.80 -19.31
C SER A 309 -9.36 43.16 -19.16
N LEU A 310 -9.43 43.69 -17.93
CA LEU A 310 -10.01 45.00 -17.64
C LEU A 310 -9.25 46.14 -18.34
N LEU A 311 -7.93 46.05 -18.40
CA LEU A 311 -7.08 47.04 -19.07
C LEU A 311 -7.33 47.05 -20.58
N THR A 312 -7.44 45.88 -21.20
CA THR A 312 -7.76 45.78 -22.64
C THR A 312 -9.16 46.30 -22.98
N LEU A 313 -10.16 46.00 -22.14
CA LEU A 313 -11.53 46.49 -22.29
C LEU A 313 -11.61 48.02 -22.16
N SER A 314 -10.93 48.58 -21.14
CA SER A 314 -10.86 50.02 -20.91
C SER A 314 -10.20 50.75 -22.07
N PHE A 315 -9.12 50.17 -22.62
CA PHE A 315 -8.43 50.72 -23.78
C PHE A 315 -9.32 50.70 -25.04
N SER A 316 -10.03 49.58 -25.29
CA SER A 316 -11.01 49.49 -26.39
C SER A 316 -12.12 50.54 -26.28
N LEU A 317 -12.71 50.70 -25.09
CA LEU A 317 -13.78 51.68 -24.86
C LEU A 317 -13.30 53.11 -25.05
N TYR A 318 -12.08 53.43 -24.58
CA TYR A 318 -11.47 54.75 -24.76
C TYR A 318 -11.31 55.11 -26.25
N PHE A 319 -10.91 54.15 -27.08
CA PHE A 319 -10.75 54.36 -28.52
C PHE A 319 -12.07 54.40 -29.27
N PHE A 320 -13.05 53.60 -28.85
CA PHE A 320 -14.38 53.62 -29.44
C PHE A 320 -15.05 54.99 -29.26
N ASN A 321 -14.94 55.58 -28.07
CA ASN A 321 -15.60 56.86 -27.75
C ASN A 321 -14.92 58.09 -28.40
N LYS A 322 -13.81 57.88 -29.10
CA LYS A 322 -13.01 58.95 -29.74
C LYS A 322 -13.09 58.95 -31.27
N ARG A 323 -13.78 57.97 -31.85
CA ARG A 323 -14.20 57.95 -33.25
C ARG A 323 -15.60 58.54 -33.36
#